data_AF-A0A1V5YGQ8-F1
#
_entry.id   AF-A0A1V5YGQ8-F1
#
_cell.length_a   1.000
_cell.length_b   1.000
_cell.length_c   1.000
_cell.angle_alpha   90.00
_cell.angle_beta   90.00
_cell.angle_gamma   90.00
#
_symmetry.space_group_name_H-M   'P 1'
#
loop_
_entity.id
_entity.type
_entity.pdbx_description
1 polymer ?
#
loop_
_entity_poly.entity_id
_entity_poly.type
_entity_poly.pdbx_seq_one_letter_code
_entity_poly.pdbx_strand_id
1 'polypeptide(L)'
;MFATVSRYVCVKAGNQPDECEDAFCIRGVRRGPTLRCAVADGATESSFSRAWATRLVHAYARRPFDDLADLVKRAGLLGRGWRRVFLHRPLPWYAAEKVRLGAFSTLLGTELARPCGDAAKGTWRAVAVGDTCLFHLRGAQLLAVFPPLTASDFGHFPTLLSTSEHANVSAWAAVLFTEGEWQVGDTFVLATDALAAWFARIREGGAATWAEFPPLAEHLWPAGGFEDWVFQKRASKELANDDTTCIVVQTQEMDD
;
A
#
# COMPACT_ATOMS: atom_id res chain seq x y z
N MET A 1 -3.46 -17.48 15.36
CA MET A 1 -3.67 -16.51 14.24
C MET A 1 -2.90 -17.03 13.02
N PHE A 2 -3.43 -17.00 11.79
CA PHE A 2 -2.78 -17.63 10.63
C PHE A 2 -1.69 -16.79 9.95
N ALA A 3 -1.47 -15.57 10.40
CA ALA A 3 -0.42 -14.70 9.90
C ALA A 3 -0.04 -13.66 10.96
N THR A 4 1.25 -13.34 11.11
CA THR A 4 1.69 -12.15 11.84
C THR A 4 1.63 -10.94 10.90
N VAL A 5 1.37 -9.76 11.46
CA VAL A 5 1.30 -8.52 10.70
C VAL A 5 2.09 -7.44 11.40
N SER A 6 3.01 -6.85 10.66
CA SER A 6 3.84 -5.73 11.09
C SER A 6 3.63 -4.55 10.17
N ARG A 7 3.75 -3.35 10.73
CA ARG A 7 3.60 -2.11 9.98
C ARG A 7 4.76 -1.19 10.30
N TYR A 8 5.24 -0.51 9.28
CA TYR A 8 6.35 0.41 9.41
C TYR A 8 6.06 1.67 8.61
N VAL A 9 6.39 2.83 9.18
CA VAL A 9 6.19 4.14 8.57
C VAL A 9 7.41 4.98 8.91
N CYS A 10 8.04 5.56 7.90
CA CYS A 10 9.08 6.57 8.06
C CYS A 10 8.73 7.74 7.17
N VAL A 11 8.44 8.89 7.79
CA VAL A 11 8.06 10.10 7.05
C VAL A 11 9.24 10.66 6.28
N LYS A 12 8.93 11.43 5.23
CA LYS A 12 9.91 12.20 4.46
C LYS A 12 10.82 13.02 5.38
N ALA A 13 12.12 13.02 5.10
CA ALA A 13 13.07 13.74 5.95
C ALA A 13 12.79 15.25 5.90
N GLY A 14 12.65 15.86 7.08
CA GLY A 14 12.28 17.27 7.25
C GLY A 14 10.80 17.51 7.52
N ASN A 15 9.94 16.51 7.31
CA ASN A 15 8.52 16.59 7.60
C ASN A 15 8.20 16.11 9.02
N GLN A 16 7.09 16.60 9.57
CA GLN A 16 6.47 16.11 10.78
C GLN A 16 5.60 14.86 10.50
N PRO A 17 5.31 14.02 11.51
CA PRO A 17 4.50 12.81 11.33
C PRO A 17 3.09 13.03 10.73
N ASP A 18 2.50 14.20 10.98
CA ASP A 18 1.18 14.60 10.48
C ASP A 18 1.20 15.14 9.04
N GLU A 19 2.39 15.44 8.51
CA GLU A 19 2.61 15.84 7.11
C GLU A 19 2.82 14.65 6.17
N CYS A 20 2.79 13.43 6.69
CA CYS A 20 2.89 12.23 5.86
C CYS A 20 1.59 11.99 5.09
N GLU A 21 1.67 11.77 3.78
CA GLU A 21 0.51 11.61 2.90
C GLU A 21 0.10 10.14 2.69
N ASP A 22 0.97 9.20 3.09
CA ASP A 22 0.67 7.77 3.09
C ASP A 22 -0.46 7.40 4.06
N ALA A 23 -1.22 6.37 3.69
CA ALA A 23 -2.21 5.74 4.53
C ALA A 23 -2.20 4.23 4.39
N PHE A 24 -2.59 3.54 5.46
CA PHE A 24 -2.73 2.10 5.45
C PHE A 24 -3.84 1.64 6.40
N CYS A 25 -4.36 0.44 6.19
CA CYS A 25 -5.35 -0.19 7.06
C CYS A 25 -5.17 -1.70 7.10
N ILE A 26 -5.30 -2.29 8.30
CA ILE A 26 -5.23 -3.73 8.53
C ILE A 26 -6.50 -4.17 9.27
N ARG A 27 -7.18 -5.22 8.79
CA ARG A 27 -8.39 -5.78 9.41
C ARG A 27 -8.43 -7.30 9.29
N GLY A 28 -8.87 -7.99 10.34
CA GLY A 28 -9.14 -9.44 10.30
C GLY A 28 -8.25 -10.32 11.20
N VAL A 29 -7.27 -9.71 11.88
CA VAL A 29 -6.15 -10.47 12.45
C VAL A 29 -6.50 -11.38 13.65
N ARG A 30 -7.62 -11.21 14.36
CA ARG A 30 -7.75 -11.86 15.69
C ARG A 30 -8.18 -13.33 15.69
N ARG A 31 -9.15 -13.77 14.88
CA ARG A 31 -9.67 -15.17 14.84
C ARG A 31 -10.39 -15.55 13.53
N GLY A 32 -10.32 -14.71 12.50
CA GLY A 32 -11.06 -14.93 11.24
C GLY A 32 -10.25 -15.72 10.22
N PRO A 33 -10.91 -16.35 9.22
CA PRO A 33 -10.24 -17.01 8.10
C PRO A 33 -9.67 -15.99 7.10
N THR A 34 -9.84 -14.69 7.34
CA THR A 34 -9.44 -13.64 6.39
C THR A 34 -8.65 -12.53 7.07
N LEU A 35 -7.63 -12.05 6.35
CA LEU A 35 -6.84 -10.88 6.68
C LEU A 35 -6.87 -9.93 5.49
N ARG A 36 -7.18 -8.66 5.74
CA ARG A 36 -7.22 -7.60 4.74
C ARG A 36 -6.22 -6.53 5.11
N CYS A 37 -5.36 -6.19 4.17
CA CYS A 37 -4.41 -5.10 4.27
C CYS A 37 -4.62 -4.16 3.09
N ALA A 38 -4.45 -2.87 3.30
CA ALA A 38 -4.39 -1.90 2.22
C ALA A 38 -3.37 -0.83 2.54
N VAL A 39 -2.68 -0.36 1.51
CA VAL A 39 -1.72 0.75 1.54
C VAL A 39 -2.07 1.69 0.39
N ALA A 40 -1.88 2.98 0.61
CA ALA A 40 -2.09 4.01 -0.38
C ALA A 40 -1.10 5.15 -0.11
N ASP A 41 -0.57 5.72 -1.19
CA ASP A 41 0.26 6.92 -1.21
C ASP A 41 -0.60 8.07 -1.75
N GLY A 42 -0.70 9.13 -0.95
CA GLY A 42 -1.43 10.34 -1.30
C GLY A 42 -0.55 11.33 -2.05
N ALA A 43 -0.96 11.76 -3.25
CA ALA A 43 -0.14 12.69 -4.04
C ALA A 43 0.11 14.02 -3.34
N THR A 44 1.39 14.30 -3.07
CA THR A 44 1.92 15.50 -2.40
C THR A 44 1.44 16.81 -3.05
N GLU A 45 1.19 16.83 -4.36
CA GLU A 45 0.77 18.05 -5.06
C GLU A 45 -0.68 18.47 -4.75
N SER A 46 -1.49 17.54 -4.24
CA SER A 46 -2.91 17.73 -3.95
C SER A 46 -3.18 17.97 -2.47
N SER A 47 -4.15 18.83 -2.15
CA SER A 47 -4.47 19.11 -0.74
C SER A 47 -5.30 17.99 -0.12
N PHE A 48 -4.94 17.61 1.11
CA PHE A 48 -5.58 16.56 1.90
C PHE A 48 -5.60 15.19 1.18
N SER A 49 -4.50 14.84 0.50
CA SER A 49 -4.31 13.53 -0.14
C SER A 49 -4.31 12.40 0.88
N ARG A 50 -3.67 12.57 2.06
CA ARG A 50 -3.77 11.62 3.19
C ARG A 50 -5.22 11.29 3.54
N ALA A 51 -6.08 12.31 3.58
CA ALA A 51 -7.49 12.13 3.93
C ALA A 51 -8.26 11.33 2.87
N TRP A 52 -7.82 11.40 1.60
CA TRP A 52 -8.37 10.59 0.52
C TRP A 52 -7.81 9.16 0.57
N ALA A 53 -6.49 9.00 0.65
CA ALA A 53 -5.79 7.73 0.82
C ALA A 53 -6.39 6.92 1.99
N THR A 54 -6.57 7.57 3.14
CA THR A 54 -7.21 7.01 4.35
C THR A 54 -8.60 6.45 4.05
N ARG A 55 -9.45 7.18 3.32
CA ARG A 55 -10.80 6.70 2.99
C ARG A 55 -10.78 5.48 2.09
N LEU A 56 -9.87 5.42 1.13
CA LEU A 56 -9.71 4.30 0.22
C LEU A 56 -9.28 3.04 0.98
N VAL A 57 -8.20 3.10 1.77
CA VAL A 57 -7.68 1.94 2.51
C VAL A 57 -8.69 1.41 3.54
N HIS A 58 -9.40 2.30 4.25
CA HIS A 58 -10.46 1.89 5.18
C HIS A 58 -11.66 1.27 4.49
N ALA A 59 -12.06 1.80 3.32
CA ALA A 59 -13.16 1.23 2.55
C ALA A 59 -12.82 -0.18 2.06
N TYR A 60 -11.61 -0.38 1.53
CA TYR A 60 -11.14 -1.70 1.12
C TYR A 60 -11.07 -2.67 2.30
N ALA A 61 -10.40 -2.29 3.40
CA ALA A 61 -10.23 -3.16 4.55
C ALA A 61 -11.58 -3.60 5.16
N ARG A 62 -12.60 -2.73 5.11
CA ARG A 62 -13.97 -3.07 5.53
C ARG A 62 -14.62 -4.11 4.61
N ARG A 63 -14.54 -3.90 3.29
CA ARG A 63 -15.06 -4.81 2.25
C ARG A 63 -14.17 -4.63 1.01
N PRO A 64 -13.48 -5.69 0.52
CA PRO A 64 -12.73 -5.61 -0.72
C PRO A 64 -13.57 -5.10 -1.89
N PHE A 65 -12.94 -4.51 -2.90
CA PHE A 65 -13.62 -4.20 -4.15
C PHE A 65 -13.65 -5.48 -4.98
N ASP A 66 -14.85 -5.98 -5.28
CA ASP A 66 -15.00 -7.28 -5.94
C ASP A 66 -14.64 -7.20 -7.43
N ASP A 67 -14.92 -6.07 -8.06
CA ASP A 67 -14.60 -5.78 -9.46
C ASP A 67 -14.45 -4.26 -9.70
N LEU A 68 -14.16 -3.87 -10.94
CA LEU A 68 -14.03 -2.47 -11.34
C LEU A 68 -15.32 -1.68 -11.12
N ALA A 69 -16.50 -2.27 -11.34
CA ALA A 69 -17.77 -1.58 -11.19
C ALA A 69 -18.07 -1.24 -9.72
N ASP A 70 -17.79 -2.16 -8.79
CA ASP A 70 -17.87 -1.93 -7.34
C ASP A 70 -16.87 -0.86 -6.90
N LEU A 71 -15.63 -0.90 -7.42
CA LEU A 71 -14.62 0.12 -7.17
C LEU A 71 -15.08 1.50 -7.64
N VAL A 72 -15.49 1.66 -8.90
CA VAL A 72 -15.98 2.94 -9.47
C VAL A 72 -17.12 3.50 -8.62
N LYS A 73 -18.14 2.68 -8.33
CA LYS A 73 -19.31 3.09 -7.55
C LYS A 73 -18.92 3.57 -6.15
N ARG A 74 -18.07 2.81 -5.45
CA ARG A 74 -17.70 3.10 -4.07
C ARG A 74 -16.70 4.24 -3.98
N ALA A 75 -15.72 4.32 -4.88
CA ALA A 75 -14.80 5.45 -4.97
C ALA A 75 -15.56 6.77 -5.22
N GLY A 76 -16.56 6.77 -6.11
CA GLY A 76 -17.43 7.94 -6.32
C GLY A 76 -18.17 8.37 -5.05
N LEU A 77 -18.75 7.42 -4.29
CA LEU A 77 -19.39 7.70 -3.00
C LEU A 77 -18.40 8.30 -1.97
N LEU A 78 -17.21 7.71 -1.87
CA LEU A 78 -16.16 8.18 -0.95
C LEU A 78 -15.68 9.58 -1.34
N GLY A 79 -15.48 9.84 -2.64
CA GLY A 79 -15.06 11.12 -3.19
C GLY A 79 -16.09 12.22 -2.97
N ARG A 80 -17.38 11.94 -3.15
CA ARG A 80 -18.47 12.88 -2.78
C ARG A 80 -18.48 13.18 -1.29
N GLY A 81 -18.30 12.16 -0.46
CA GLY A 81 -18.15 12.35 0.98
C GLY A 81 -16.92 13.16 1.36
N TRP A 82 -15.83 13.09 0.58
CA TRP A 82 -14.60 13.85 0.84
C TRP A 82 -14.84 15.31 0.52
N ARG A 83 -15.41 15.59 -0.66
CA ARG A 83 -15.79 16.92 -1.10
C ARG A 83 -16.67 17.63 -0.09
N ARG A 84 -17.70 16.96 0.45
CA ARG A 84 -18.59 17.53 1.46
C ARG A 84 -17.86 17.99 2.72
N VAL A 85 -16.80 17.30 3.13
CA VAL A 85 -16.02 17.63 4.33
C VAL A 85 -15.08 18.81 4.09
N PHE A 86 -14.45 18.88 2.91
CA PHE A 86 -13.36 19.83 2.66
C PHE A 86 -13.77 21.08 1.87
N LEU A 87 -14.79 21.03 1.01
CA LEU A 87 -15.24 22.18 0.21
C LEU A 87 -15.80 23.34 1.06
N HIS A 88 -16.32 23.04 2.26
CA HIS A 88 -16.93 24.03 3.15
C HIS A 88 -16.02 24.44 4.31
N ARG A 89 -14.77 23.97 4.34
CA ARG A 89 -13.82 24.41 5.36
C ARG A 89 -13.37 25.84 5.06
N PRO A 90 -13.23 26.70 6.10
CA PRO A 90 -12.59 28.00 5.92
C PRO A 90 -11.11 27.75 5.60
N LEU A 91 -10.76 27.85 4.33
CA LEU A 91 -9.41 27.62 3.81
C LEU A 91 -8.93 28.89 3.09
N PRO A 92 -7.62 29.17 3.12
CA PRO A 92 -7.02 30.14 2.22
C PRO A 92 -7.40 29.84 0.76
N TRP A 93 -7.53 30.87 -0.06
CA TRP A 93 -8.04 30.74 -1.44
C TRP A 93 -7.28 29.70 -2.27
N TYR A 94 -5.94 29.63 -2.15
CA TYR A 94 -5.11 28.66 -2.86
C TYR A 94 -5.39 27.21 -2.44
N ALA A 95 -5.68 26.98 -1.16
CA ALA A 95 -6.05 25.66 -0.65
C ALA A 95 -7.48 25.29 -1.08
N ALA A 96 -8.38 26.27 -1.15
CA ALA A 96 -9.73 26.05 -1.68
C ALA A 96 -9.71 25.68 -3.17
N GLU A 97 -8.82 26.27 -3.98
CA GLU A 97 -8.63 25.87 -5.38
C GLU A 97 -8.10 24.45 -5.51
N LYS A 98 -7.08 24.05 -4.73
CA LYS A 98 -6.59 22.67 -4.72
C LYS A 98 -7.67 21.66 -4.29
N VAL A 99 -8.52 22.02 -3.32
CA VAL A 99 -9.67 21.17 -2.93
C VAL A 99 -10.69 21.02 -4.07
N ARG A 100 -10.86 22.04 -4.92
CA ARG A 100 -11.75 21.97 -6.10
C ARG A 100 -11.20 21.03 -7.17
N LEU A 101 -9.88 21.01 -7.38
CA LEU A 101 -9.22 20.03 -8.25
C LEU A 101 -9.37 18.60 -7.70
N GLY A 102 -9.43 18.49 -6.38
CA GLY A 102 -9.60 17.24 -5.65
C GLY A 102 -8.26 16.66 -5.20
N ALA A 103 -8.36 15.67 -4.31
CA ALA A 103 -7.21 14.88 -3.87
C ALA A 103 -7.01 13.65 -4.77
N PHE A 104 -5.76 13.20 -4.86
CA PHE A 104 -5.34 12.03 -5.64
C PHE A 104 -4.53 11.07 -4.76
N SER A 105 -4.65 9.77 -5.04
CA SER A 105 -4.01 8.72 -4.24
C SER A 105 -3.86 7.44 -5.07
N THR A 106 -2.80 6.68 -4.81
CA THR A 106 -2.73 5.27 -5.23
C THR A 106 -3.72 4.46 -4.39
N LEU A 107 -3.87 3.18 -4.72
CA LEU A 107 -4.48 2.21 -3.84
C LEU A 107 -3.90 0.84 -4.15
N LEU A 108 -3.43 0.14 -3.13
CA LEU A 108 -3.19 -1.29 -3.13
C LEU A 108 -4.00 -1.93 -2.01
N GLY A 109 -4.89 -2.84 -2.35
CA GLY A 109 -5.65 -3.65 -1.39
C GLY A 109 -5.35 -5.12 -1.58
N THR A 110 -5.09 -5.85 -0.50
CA THR A 110 -4.84 -7.29 -0.50
C THR A 110 -5.70 -7.99 0.54
N GLU A 111 -6.33 -9.09 0.15
CA GLU A 111 -7.03 -10.02 1.04
C GLU A 111 -6.34 -11.38 0.99
N LEU A 112 -5.91 -11.89 2.14
CA LEU A 112 -5.50 -13.27 2.33
C LEU A 112 -6.67 -14.01 2.96
N ALA A 113 -7.06 -15.12 2.35
CA ALA A 113 -8.08 -16.02 2.84
C ALA A 113 -7.48 -17.40 3.09
N ARG A 114 -7.84 -18.00 4.22
CA ARG A 114 -7.50 -19.37 4.55
C ARG A 114 -8.78 -20.22 4.52
N PRO A 115 -8.82 -21.30 3.71
CA PRO A 115 -9.94 -22.23 3.71
C PRO A 115 -10.15 -22.88 5.08
N CYS A 116 -11.39 -23.24 5.41
CA CYS A 116 -11.64 -24.10 6.56
C CYS A 116 -11.06 -25.51 6.30
N GLY A 117 -10.20 -25.99 7.20
CA GLY A 117 -9.70 -27.36 7.19
C GLY A 117 -8.31 -27.58 6.58
N ASP A 118 -7.68 -26.56 5.99
CA ASP A 118 -6.26 -26.61 5.58
C ASP A 118 -5.46 -25.57 6.37
N ALA A 119 -4.60 -26.05 7.27
CA ALA A 119 -3.78 -25.19 8.12
C ALA A 119 -2.55 -24.63 7.39
N ALA A 120 -2.16 -25.24 6.27
CA ALA A 120 -0.85 -25.03 5.65
C ALA A 120 -0.90 -24.12 4.40
N LYS A 121 -2.08 -23.84 3.84
CA LYS A 121 -2.22 -23.02 2.64
C LYS A 121 -3.50 -22.19 2.57
N GLY A 122 -3.53 -21.24 1.66
CA GLY A 122 -4.73 -20.49 1.32
C GLY A 122 -4.60 -19.71 0.02
N THR A 123 -5.49 -18.76 -0.18
CA THR A 123 -5.53 -17.91 -1.36
C THR A 123 -5.34 -16.45 -0.98
N TRP A 124 -4.88 -15.66 -1.93
CA TRP A 124 -4.85 -14.22 -1.82
C TRP A 124 -5.39 -13.58 -3.09
N ARG A 125 -5.95 -12.39 -2.95
CA ARG A 125 -6.34 -11.52 -4.07
C ARG A 125 -5.93 -10.10 -3.79
N ALA A 126 -5.62 -9.36 -4.85
CA ALA A 126 -5.28 -7.96 -4.74
C ALA A 126 -5.90 -7.11 -5.84
N VAL A 127 -6.10 -5.83 -5.54
CA VAL A 127 -6.51 -4.78 -6.46
C VAL A 127 -5.52 -3.62 -6.33
N ALA A 128 -5.11 -3.05 -7.45
CA ALA A 128 -4.15 -1.96 -7.45
C ALA A 128 -4.44 -0.91 -8.53
N VAL A 129 -4.06 0.33 -8.21
CA VAL A 129 -3.99 1.47 -9.12
C VAL A 129 -2.91 2.43 -8.61
N GLY A 130 -2.02 2.83 -9.50
CA GLY A 130 -0.79 3.54 -9.16
C GLY A 130 0.40 2.59 -8.98
N ASP A 131 1.35 3.00 -8.15
CA ASP A 131 2.68 2.42 -8.00
C ASP A 131 3.00 1.93 -6.57
N THR A 132 1.99 1.85 -5.72
CA THR A 132 2.09 1.05 -4.48
C THR A 132 2.06 -0.43 -4.84
N CYS A 133 3.06 -1.19 -4.39
CA CYS A 133 3.30 -2.57 -4.82
C CYS A 133 3.17 -3.60 -3.68
N LEU A 134 2.69 -4.78 -4.06
CA LEU A 134 2.71 -6.02 -3.32
C LEU A 134 3.89 -6.86 -3.83
N PHE A 135 4.65 -7.42 -2.91
CA PHE A 135 5.66 -8.45 -3.17
C PHE A 135 5.28 -9.70 -2.39
N HIS A 136 5.17 -10.84 -3.06
CA HIS A 136 4.90 -12.15 -2.44
C HIS A 136 6.17 -13.00 -2.51
N LEU A 137 6.65 -13.44 -1.36
CA LEU A 137 7.91 -14.14 -1.18
C LEU A 137 7.71 -15.48 -0.50
N ARG A 138 8.63 -16.40 -0.79
CA ARG A 138 8.81 -17.67 -0.10
C ARG A 138 10.28 -17.87 0.20
N GLY A 139 10.67 -17.70 1.46
CA GLY A 139 12.08 -17.53 1.81
C GLY A 139 12.68 -16.37 1.02
N ALA A 140 13.77 -16.63 0.29
CA ALA A 140 14.42 -15.64 -0.57
C ALA A 140 13.84 -15.57 -2.00
N GLN A 141 12.88 -16.41 -2.36
CA GLN A 141 12.30 -16.44 -3.70
C GLN A 141 11.13 -15.46 -3.81
N LEU A 142 11.20 -14.55 -4.79
CA LEU A 142 10.09 -13.70 -5.18
C LEU A 142 9.13 -14.49 -6.08
N LEU A 143 7.90 -14.70 -5.62
CA LEU A 143 6.86 -15.43 -6.32
C LEU A 143 5.99 -14.51 -7.18
N ALA A 144 5.66 -13.31 -6.68
CA ALA A 144 4.87 -12.34 -7.42
C ALA A 144 5.22 -10.89 -7.06
N VAL A 145 5.01 -9.99 -8.03
CA VAL A 145 5.01 -8.53 -7.85
C VAL A 145 3.72 -7.99 -8.47
N PHE A 146 3.02 -7.14 -7.74
CA PHE A 146 1.74 -6.60 -8.18
C PHE A 146 1.51 -5.15 -7.71
N PRO A 147 1.24 -4.18 -8.60
CA PRO A 147 1.27 -4.28 -10.06
C PRO A 147 2.64 -4.75 -10.59
N PRO A 148 2.73 -5.32 -11.80
CA PRO A 148 3.98 -5.88 -12.35
C PRO A 148 4.92 -4.76 -12.85
N LEU A 149 5.30 -3.84 -11.97
CA LEU A 149 6.17 -2.71 -12.28
C LEU A 149 7.66 -3.11 -12.27
N THR A 150 8.42 -2.33 -13.02
CA THR A 150 9.88 -2.32 -13.15
C THR A 150 10.47 -1.09 -12.49
N ALA A 151 11.78 -1.08 -12.25
CA ALA A 151 12.43 0.08 -11.64
C ALA A 151 12.23 1.35 -12.49
N SER A 152 12.13 1.22 -13.81
CA SER A 152 11.88 2.33 -14.74
C SER A 152 10.45 2.88 -14.71
N ASP A 153 9.49 2.17 -14.11
CA ASP A 153 8.12 2.67 -13.99
C ASP A 153 7.97 3.69 -12.84
N PHE A 154 8.94 3.75 -11.93
CA PHE A 154 8.97 4.68 -10.80
C PHE A 154 9.64 6.01 -11.17
N GLY A 155 9.29 7.09 -10.45
CA GLY A 155 9.80 8.44 -10.71
C GLY A 155 9.05 9.19 -11.81
N HIS A 156 8.00 8.58 -12.36
CA HIS A 156 6.99 9.23 -13.20
C HIS A 156 5.73 9.51 -12.38
N PHE A 157 4.84 10.37 -12.86
CA PHE A 157 3.53 10.55 -12.25
C PHE A 157 2.68 9.29 -12.47
N PRO A 158 2.39 8.47 -11.43
CA PRO A 158 1.58 7.29 -11.60
C PRO A 158 0.14 7.67 -11.95
N THR A 159 -0.61 6.71 -12.47
CA THR A 159 -2.06 6.91 -12.61
C THR A 159 -2.72 6.79 -11.24
N LEU A 160 -3.42 7.84 -10.81
CA LEU A 160 -3.97 7.95 -9.45
C LEU A 160 -5.48 7.99 -9.43
N LEU A 161 -6.08 7.47 -8.35
CA LEU A 161 -7.48 7.70 -8.05
C LEU A 161 -7.69 9.10 -7.51
N SER A 162 -8.53 9.86 -8.17
CA SER A 162 -9.03 11.14 -7.74
C SER A 162 -10.32 11.00 -6.93
N THR A 163 -10.52 11.94 -6.02
CA THR A 163 -11.85 12.22 -5.47
C THR A 163 -12.83 12.64 -6.58
N SER A 164 -12.38 13.27 -7.68
CA SER A 164 -13.20 13.74 -8.82
C SER A 164 -13.46 12.62 -9.83
N GLU A 165 -14.73 12.30 -10.06
CA GLU A 165 -15.11 11.19 -10.96
C GLU A 165 -14.65 11.43 -12.41
N HIS A 166 -14.71 12.68 -12.89
CA HIS A 166 -14.26 13.04 -14.23
C HIS A 166 -12.73 12.91 -14.40
N ALA A 167 -11.97 13.02 -13.31
CA ALA A 167 -10.51 12.88 -13.35
C ALA A 167 -10.04 11.42 -13.34
N ASN A 168 -10.96 10.44 -13.18
CA ASN A 168 -10.61 9.04 -13.03
C ASN A 168 -10.67 8.22 -14.33
N VAL A 169 -10.94 8.83 -15.48
CA VAL A 169 -11.09 8.08 -16.75
C VAL A 169 -9.86 7.19 -17.02
N SER A 170 -8.66 7.75 -16.94
CA SER A 170 -7.42 6.99 -17.09
C SER A 170 -7.18 6.02 -15.94
N ALA A 171 -7.55 6.40 -14.71
CA ALA A 171 -7.40 5.55 -13.53
C ALA A 171 -8.23 4.28 -13.61
N TRP A 172 -9.46 4.35 -14.14
CA TRP A 172 -10.31 3.17 -14.34
C TRP A 172 -9.73 2.19 -15.35
N ALA A 173 -9.08 2.68 -16.39
CA ALA A 173 -8.39 1.83 -17.38
C ALA A 173 -7.12 1.18 -16.81
N ALA A 174 -6.52 1.77 -15.78
CA ALA A 174 -5.29 1.30 -15.14
C ALA A 174 -5.52 0.41 -13.91
N VAL A 175 -6.77 0.16 -13.51
CA VAL A 175 -7.05 -0.72 -12.37
C VAL A 175 -6.70 -2.16 -12.74
N LEU A 176 -5.90 -2.80 -11.90
CA LEU A 176 -5.54 -4.20 -12.03
C LEU A 176 -6.14 -5.00 -10.88
N PHE A 177 -6.45 -6.26 -11.18
CA PHE A 177 -6.82 -7.29 -10.22
C PHE A 177 -5.91 -8.49 -10.42
N THR A 178 -5.59 -9.17 -9.33
CA THR A 178 -4.84 -10.42 -9.38
C THR A 178 -5.26 -11.34 -8.23
N GLU A 179 -4.94 -12.61 -8.37
CA GLU A 179 -5.14 -13.63 -7.36
C GLU A 179 -4.02 -14.66 -7.41
N GLY A 180 -3.84 -15.38 -6.32
CA GLY A 180 -2.85 -16.43 -6.21
C GLY A 180 -3.04 -17.28 -4.97
N GLU A 181 -2.12 -18.21 -4.78
CA GLU A 181 -2.08 -19.10 -3.62
C GLU A 181 -0.92 -18.72 -2.71
N TRP A 182 -1.04 -19.05 -1.43
CA TRP A 182 0.03 -18.94 -0.46
C TRP A 182 0.12 -20.21 0.38
N GLN A 183 1.31 -20.48 0.89
CA GLN A 183 1.52 -21.50 1.92
C GLN A 183 2.09 -20.87 3.19
N VAL A 184 2.03 -21.59 4.30
CA VAL A 184 2.65 -21.20 5.57
C VAL A 184 4.13 -20.89 5.36
N GLY A 185 4.61 -19.81 5.96
CA GLY A 185 5.96 -19.28 5.81
C GLY A 185 6.13 -18.28 4.66
N ASP A 186 5.13 -18.13 3.78
CA ASP A 186 5.14 -17.10 2.76
C ASP A 186 5.03 -15.70 3.41
N THR A 187 5.68 -14.72 2.78
CA THR A 187 5.65 -13.33 3.23
C THR A 187 5.10 -12.42 2.14
N PHE A 188 4.23 -11.50 2.55
CA PHE A 188 3.71 -10.44 1.69
C PHE A 188 4.20 -9.09 2.21
N VAL A 189 4.77 -8.29 1.32
CA VAL A 189 5.17 -6.91 1.60
C VAL A 189 4.32 -5.98 0.74
N LEU A 190 3.49 -5.15 1.37
CA LEU A 190 2.79 -4.05 0.70
C LEU A 190 3.60 -2.78 0.99
N ALA A 191 3.99 -2.04 -0.04
CA ALA A 191 4.91 -0.91 0.08
C ALA A 191 4.49 0.28 -0.80
N THR A 192 4.65 1.50 -0.29
CA THR A 192 4.55 2.73 -1.09
C THR A 192 5.76 2.90 -2.00
N ASP A 193 5.65 3.86 -2.92
CA ASP A 193 6.49 4.04 -4.10
C ASP A 193 8.01 4.03 -3.78
N ALA A 194 8.47 4.74 -2.75
CA ALA A 194 9.89 4.87 -2.43
C ALA A 194 10.52 3.51 -2.10
N LEU A 195 9.81 2.68 -1.33
CA LEU A 195 10.26 1.33 -0.99
C LEU A 195 9.99 0.33 -2.13
N ALA A 196 8.88 0.45 -2.84
CA ALA A 196 8.56 -0.36 -4.00
C ALA A 196 9.61 -0.21 -5.12
N ALA A 197 10.05 1.02 -5.39
CA ALA A 197 11.12 1.35 -6.34
C ALA A 197 12.47 0.78 -5.93
N TRP A 198 12.76 0.74 -4.62
CA TRP A 198 13.96 0.10 -4.10
C TRP A 198 13.93 -1.41 -4.33
N PHE A 199 12.81 -2.08 -4.02
CA PHE A 199 12.63 -3.51 -4.29
C PHE A 199 12.72 -3.86 -5.78
N ALA A 200 12.13 -3.03 -6.65
CA ALA A 200 12.18 -3.24 -8.10
C ALA A 200 13.63 -3.19 -8.63
N ARG A 201 14.44 -2.24 -8.16
CA ARG A 201 15.88 -2.15 -8.51
C ARG A 201 16.67 -3.35 -8.04
N ILE A 202 16.41 -3.81 -6.81
CA ILE A 202 17.04 -5.00 -6.25
C ILE A 202 16.78 -6.24 -7.11
N ARG A 203 15.51 -6.44 -7.49
CA ARG A 203 15.09 -7.56 -8.35
C ARG A 203 15.84 -7.55 -9.67
N GLU A 204 15.95 -6.38 -10.30
CA GLU A 204 16.58 -6.23 -11.62
C GLU A 204 18.11 -6.33 -11.57
N GLY A 205 18.72 -5.95 -10.45
CA GLY A 205 20.15 -6.12 -10.21
C GLY A 205 20.61 -7.57 -10.00
N GLY A 206 19.67 -8.54 -9.95
CA GLY A 206 19.98 -9.96 -9.77
C GLY A 206 20.59 -10.30 -8.41
N ALA A 207 20.51 -9.39 -7.45
CA ALA A 207 21.13 -9.55 -6.16
C ALA A 207 20.29 -10.46 -5.25
N ALA A 208 20.95 -11.28 -4.43
CA ALA A 208 20.32 -12.21 -3.47
C ALA A 208 19.71 -11.48 -2.24
N THR A 209 19.18 -10.28 -2.44
CA THR A 209 19.10 -9.19 -1.45
C THR A 209 17.76 -9.08 -0.72
N TRP A 210 16.82 -10.01 -0.93
CA TRP A 210 15.64 -10.10 -0.07
C TRP A 210 16.03 -10.38 1.39
N ALA A 211 17.16 -11.06 1.60
CA ALA A 211 17.78 -11.24 2.91
C ALA A 211 18.30 -9.92 3.53
N GLU A 212 18.57 -8.89 2.72
CA GLU A 212 19.02 -7.57 3.20
C GLU A 212 17.85 -6.68 3.64
N PHE A 213 16.60 -7.02 3.32
CA PHE A 213 15.45 -6.31 3.84
C PHE A 213 15.13 -6.88 5.22
N PRO A 214 15.51 -6.20 6.32
CA PRO A 214 15.51 -6.83 7.63
C PRO A 214 14.12 -7.27 8.14
N PRO A 215 12.96 -6.69 7.71
CA PRO A 215 11.65 -7.22 8.10
C PRO A 215 11.36 -8.63 7.56
N LEU A 216 12.13 -9.10 6.57
CA LEU A 216 12.07 -10.48 6.07
C LEU A 216 13.04 -11.41 6.81
N ALA A 217 13.98 -10.85 7.56
CA ALA A 217 15.01 -11.59 8.29
C ALA A 217 14.53 -11.87 9.73
N GLU A 218 13.47 -12.68 9.88
CA GLU A 218 12.98 -13.36 11.10
C GLU A 218 12.79 -12.54 12.40
N HIS A 219 13.10 -11.24 12.40
CA HIS A 219 13.12 -10.37 13.56
C HIS A 219 12.36 -9.09 13.23
N LEU A 220 11.31 -8.82 14.01
CA LEU A 220 10.72 -7.50 14.04
C LEU A 220 11.79 -6.50 14.42
N TRP A 221 11.77 -5.34 13.76
CA TRP A 221 12.77 -4.33 14.07
C TRP A 221 12.57 -3.87 15.50
N PRO A 222 13.65 -3.63 16.26
CA PRO A 222 13.52 -2.88 17.50
C PRO A 222 12.86 -1.52 17.20
N ALA A 223 12.27 -0.90 18.22
CA ALA A 223 11.67 0.42 18.06
C ALA A 223 12.67 1.41 17.45
N GLY A 224 12.27 2.15 16.41
CA GLY A 224 13.12 3.09 15.68
C GLY A 224 14.04 2.46 14.64
N GLY A 225 14.13 1.12 14.61
CA GLY A 225 14.96 0.44 13.65
C GLY A 225 14.57 0.84 12.23
N PHE A 226 13.28 0.72 11.87
CA PHE A 226 12.80 0.94 10.48
C PHE A 226 13.29 2.27 9.93
N GLU A 227 13.13 3.29 10.76
CA GLU A 227 13.50 4.65 10.50
C GLU A 227 15.02 4.80 10.31
N ASP A 228 15.85 4.12 11.11
CA ASP A 228 17.31 4.15 11.00
C ASP A 228 17.82 3.58 9.66
N TRP A 229 17.26 2.46 9.20
CA TRP A 229 17.63 1.90 7.89
C TRP A 229 17.09 2.72 6.74
N VAL A 230 15.85 3.25 6.85
CA VAL A 230 15.32 4.18 5.85
C VAL A 230 16.25 5.39 5.75
N PHE A 231 16.70 5.92 6.89
CA PHE A 231 17.68 7.00 6.95
C PHE A 231 18.99 6.62 6.26
N GLN A 232 19.55 5.45 6.55
CA GLN A 232 20.78 4.96 5.90
C GLN A 232 20.62 4.79 4.39
N LYS A 233 19.51 4.20 3.93
CA LYS A 233 19.22 4.01 2.50
C LYS A 233 18.98 5.33 1.78
N ARG A 234 18.37 6.33 2.43
CA ARG A 234 18.26 7.70 1.90
C ARG A 234 19.64 8.36 1.83
N ALA A 235 20.49 8.20 2.85
CA ALA A 235 21.84 8.75 2.88
C ALA A 235 22.75 8.16 1.79
N SER A 236 22.63 6.86 1.50
CA SER A 236 23.33 6.19 0.39
C SER A 236 22.69 6.44 -0.98
N LYS A 237 21.58 7.21 -1.05
CA LYS A 237 20.77 7.48 -2.26
C LYS A 237 20.17 6.22 -2.89
N GLU A 238 20.10 5.14 -2.14
CA GLU A 238 19.42 3.92 -2.55
C GLU A 238 17.90 4.06 -2.43
N LEU A 239 17.38 4.88 -1.50
CA LEU A 239 15.95 5.12 -1.33
C LEU A 239 15.64 6.62 -1.48
N ALA A 240 14.54 6.95 -2.15
CA ALA A 240 14.15 8.34 -2.40
C ALA A 240 13.75 9.05 -1.10
N ASN A 241 13.99 10.35 -0.99
CA ASN A 241 13.49 11.11 0.15
C ASN A 241 11.99 11.40 0.01
N ASP A 242 11.17 10.40 0.29
CA ASP A 242 9.71 10.50 0.34
C ASP A 242 9.13 9.67 1.47
N ASP A 243 7.84 9.84 1.76
CA ASP A 243 7.16 9.00 2.74
C ASP A 243 7.34 7.52 2.41
N THR A 244 7.58 6.71 3.44
CA THR A 244 7.90 5.30 3.25
C THR A 244 7.07 4.47 4.21
N THR A 245 6.06 3.81 3.67
CA THR A 245 5.12 2.97 4.42
C THR A 245 5.16 1.55 3.90
N CYS A 246 5.16 0.58 4.82
CA CYS A 246 4.93 -0.80 4.46
C CYS A 246 4.15 -1.60 5.50
N ILE A 247 3.45 -2.62 4.99
CA ILE A 247 2.87 -3.71 5.79
C ILE A 247 3.60 -4.98 5.41
N VAL A 248 4.06 -5.72 6.41
CA VAL A 248 4.62 -7.06 6.25
C VAL A 248 3.67 -8.06 6.87
N VAL A 249 3.23 -9.04 6.09
CA VAL A 249 2.37 -10.14 6.52
C VAL A 249 3.14 -11.43 6.34
N GLN A 250 3.41 -12.17 7.42
CA GLN A 250 4.04 -13.47 7.34
C GLN A 250 3.02 -14.54 7.72
N THR A 251 2.73 -15.46 6.80
CA THR A 251 1.79 -16.56 7.05
C THR A 251 2.43 -17.58 7.98
N GLN A 252 1.66 -18.11 8.91
CA GLN A 252 2.14 -19.06 9.92
C GLN A 252 1.05 -20.08 10.25
N GLU A 253 1.47 -21.19 10.86
CA GLU A 253 0.50 -22.13 11.42
C GLU A 253 -0.35 -21.43 12.49
N MET A 254 -1.57 -21.93 12.68
CA MET A 254 -2.37 -21.46 13.78
C MET A 254 -1.97 -22.23 15.04
N ASP A 255 -1.52 -21.52 16.06
CA ASP A 255 -1.52 -22.07 17.41
C ASP A 255 -2.97 -22.46 17.78
N ASP A 256 -3.15 -23.71 18.22
CA ASP A 256 -4.41 -24.28 18.72
C ASP A 256 -4.94 -23.54 19.96
#